data_AF-A0A2N5SSU2-F1
#
_entry.id   AF-A0A2N5SSU2-F1
#
_cell.length_a   1.000
_cell.length_b   1.000
_cell.length_c   1.000
_cell.angle_alpha   90.00
_cell.angle_beta   90.00
_cell.angle_gamma   90.00
#
_symmetry.space_group_name_H-M   'P 1'
#
loop_
_entity.id
_entity.type
_entity.pdbx_description
1 polymer ?
#
loop_
_entity_poly.entity_id
_entity_poly.type
_entity_poly.pdbx_seq_one_letter_code
_entity_poly.pdbx_strand_id
1 'polypeptide(L)'
;MDARLTATNLYRAPGAEPFDLYDWKFLRENEDADTVTKHNGFLALLKKCQRTKTKESFFYVPKARAAPFMKKFTAESRLEGSYKLPTGSPDVRYVRYYEILLQISNNRIGLGEHSPFSIKIMKAMRERFPKKFEIAHGWSGDAQQWKSVEEFVEEVTKVTHLMMLMTLSLFKEHEHQFLTVHEVDNQLNFIKELWFRLEEGQFVEGRTTWESKVSDVLNFKAKDSQATSKAWRYGLCHNILRDWMEKNNLSIKDIDRNTIHEVTFAEILNKMIHFGNYKAVEATG
;
A
#
# COMPACT_ATOMS: atom_id res chain seq x y z
N MET A 1 -14.27 -22.37 19.20
CA MET A 1 -15.44 -21.73 19.84
C MET A 1 -15.13 -21.69 21.32
N ASP A 2 -14.94 -20.57 22.00
CA ASP A 2 -15.69 -19.33 21.92
C ASP A 2 -14.79 -18.19 22.45
N ALA A 3 -14.35 -17.27 21.59
CA ALA A 3 -13.81 -15.98 22.02
C ALA A 3 -14.75 -14.95 21.43
N ARG A 4 -15.68 -14.49 22.28
CA ARG A 4 -16.49 -13.30 22.03
C ARG A 4 -15.52 -12.15 21.75
N LEU A 5 -15.21 -11.94 20.47
CA LEU A 5 -14.71 -10.69 19.94
C LEU A 5 -15.81 -9.68 20.26
N THR A 6 -15.74 -9.09 21.45
CA THR A 6 -16.56 -7.96 21.82
C THR A 6 -16.37 -6.90 20.75
N ALA A 7 -17.49 -6.30 20.31
CA ALA A 7 -17.58 -5.31 19.23
C ALA A 7 -16.62 -4.11 19.37
N THR A 8 -15.88 -4.00 20.47
CA THR A 8 -14.85 -3.01 20.76
C THR A 8 -13.50 -3.22 20.05
N ASN A 9 -13.24 -4.38 19.44
CA ASN A 9 -11.91 -4.68 18.84
C ASN A 9 -11.88 -4.71 17.31
N LEU A 10 -13.02 -4.60 16.63
CA LEU A 10 -13.09 -4.63 15.17
C LEU A 10 -13.03 -3.21 14.60
N TYR A 11 -12.35 -3.06 13.48
CA TYR A 11 -12.13 -1.75 12.87
C TYR A 11 -13.43 -1.06 12.39
N ARG A 12 -14.45 -1.83 12.01
CA ARG A 12 -15.71 -1.30 11.46
C ARG A 12 -16.81 -1.17 12.52
N ALA A 13 -17.75 -0.27 12.26
CA ALA A 13 -18.88 0.03 13.14
C ALA A 13 -19.73 -1.22 13.48
N PRO A 14 -20.39 -1.25 14.65
CA PRO A 14 -21.31 -2.33 15.02
C PRO A 14 -22.38 -2.55 13.94
N GLY A 15 -22.46 -3.78 13.41
CA GLY A 15 -23.41 -4.18 12.36
C GLY A 15 -22.87 -4.16 10.93
N ALA A 16 -21.69 -3.58 10.69
CA ALA A 16 -20.98 -3.76 9.42
C ALA A 16 -20.24 -5.10 9.41
N GLU A 17 -20.15 -5.75 8.25
CA GLU A 17 -19.34 -6.96 8.11
C GLU A 17 -17.88 -6.66 8.45
N PRO A 18 -17.23 -7.47 9.31
CA PRO A 18 -15.81 -7.33 9.62
C PRO A 18 -14.95 -7.42 8.35
N PHE A 19 -13.84 -6.67 8.32
CA PHE A 19 -12.92 -6.74 7.19
C PHE A 19 -12.03 -7.98 7.31
N ASP A 20 -12.29 -9.01 6.50
CA ASP A 20 -11.53 -10.27 6.49
C ASP A 20 -10.21 -10.12 5.73
N LEU A 21 -9.10 -10.22 6.46
CA LEU A 21 -7.73 -10.11 5.94
C LEU A 21 -7.26 -11.41 5.28
N TYR A 22 -7.98 -12.52 5.48
CA TYR A 22 -7.74 -13.83 4.86
C TYR A 22 -8.69 -14.10 3.69
N ASP A 23 -9.24 -13.06 3.07
CA ASP A 23 -9.93 -13.16 1.80
C ASP A 23 -9.45 -12.11 0.77
N TRP A 24 -8.64 -12.54 -0.20
CA TRP A 24 -8.10 -11.66 -1.25
C TRP A 24 -9.17 -10.96 -2.12
N LYS A 25 -10.45 -11.32 -1.98
CA LYS A 25 -11.55 -10.57 -2.60
C LYS A 25 -11.57 -9.10 -2.19
N PHE A 26 -11.00 -8.74 -1.03
CA PHE A 26 -10.93 -7.34 -0.61
C PHE A 26 -10.16 -6.45 -1.61
N LEU A 27 -9.30 -7.03 -2.45
CA LEU A 27 -8.55 -6.31 -3.48
C LEU A 27 -9.32 -6.08 -4.78
N ARG A 28 -10.56 -6.56 -4.90
CA ARG A 28 -11.36 -6.35 -6.10
C ARG A 28 -12.31 -5.19 -5.91
N GLU A 29 -12.37 -4.29 -6.89
CA GLU A 29 -13.41 -3.25 -6.91
C GLU A 29 -14.75 -3.80 -7.40
N ASN A 30 -14.72 -4.79 -8.29
CA ASN A 30 -15.88 -5.41 -8.89
C ASN A 30 -15.80 -6.95 -8.85
N GLU A 31 -16.96 -7.60 -9.01
CA GLU A 31 -17.14 -9.05 -8.93
C GLU A 31 -17.43 -9.65 -10.32
N ASP A 32 -16.99 -9.00 -11.40
CA ASP A 32 -17.28 -9.50 -12.74
C ASP A 32 -16.53 -10.82 -13.03
N ALA A 33 -17.15 -11.69 -13.83
CA ALA A 33 -16.68 -13.07 -14.01
C ALA A 33 -15.25 -13.18 -14.57
N ASP A 34 -14.84 -12.25 -15.44
CA ASP A 34 -13.50 -12.29 -16.05
C ASP A 34 -12.44 -11.85 -15.02
N THR A 35 -12.67 -10.75 -14.31
CA THR A 35 -11.81 -10.31 -13.20
C THR A 35 -11.66 -11.39 -12.13
N VAL A 36 -12.77 -12.03 -11.72
CA VAL A 36 -12.74 -13.15 -10.76
C VAL A 36 -11.90 -14.32 -11.29
N THR A 37 -12.08 -14.69 -12.56
CA THR A 37 -11.35 -15.79 -13.21
C THR A 37 -9.85 -15.49 -13.27
N LYS A 38 -9.46 -14.29 -13.72
CA LYS A 38 -8.06 -13.85 -13.82
C LYS A 38 -7.40 -13.79 -12.45
N HIS A 39 -8.06 -13.22 -11.44
CA HIS A 39 -7.52 -13.15 -10.09
C HIS A 39 -7.31 -14.54 -9.49
N ASN A 40 -8.33 -15.41 -9.56
CA ASN A 40 -8.23 -16.78 -9.04
C ASN A 40 -7.15 -17.58 -9.76
N GLY A 41 -7.02 -17.40 -11.07
CA GLY A 41 -5.96 -18.02 -11.86
C GLY A 41 -4.56 -17.54 -11.45
N PHE A 42 -4.39 -16.24 -11.17
CA PHE A 42 -3.13 -15.72 -10.64
C PHE A 42 -2.82 -16.26 -9.24
N LEU A 43 -3.80 -16.34 -8.34
CA LEU A 43 -3.64 -16.98 -7.03
C LEU A 43 -3.25 -18.46 -7.16
N ALA A 44 -3.77 -19.18 -8.16
CA ALA A 44 -3.37 -20.56 -8.45
C ALA A 44 -1.91 -20.66 -8.92
N LEU A 45 -1.43 -19.72 -9.75
CA LEU A 45 -0.01 -19.62 -10.11
C LEU A 45 0.87 -19.38 -8.87
N LEU A 46 0.46 -18.48 -7.98
CA LEU A 46 1.18 -18.24 -6.73
C LEU A 46 1.21 -19.51 -5.85
N LYS A 47 0.09 -20.24 -5.73
CA LYS A 47 0.05 -21.54 -5.03
C LYS A 47 1.00 -22.57 -5.67
N LYS A 48 1.12 -22.63 -7.00
CA LYS A 48 2.10 -23.49 -7.70
C LYS A 48 3.54 -23.14 -7.32
N CYS A 49 3.82 -21.87 -7.01
CA CYS A 49 5.13 -21.41 -6.57
C CYS A 49 5.46 -21.82 -5.12
N GLN A 50 4.49 -22.25 -4.32
CA GLN A 50 4.75 -22.81 -3.00
C GLN A 50 5.39 -24.20 -3.13
N ARG A 51 6.26 -24.55 -2.17
CA ARG A 51 6.83 -25.91 -2.07
C ARG A 51 5.90 -26.87 -1.35
N THR A 52 5.11 -26.36 -0.41
CA THR A 52 4.17 -27.13 0.39
C THR A 52 2.76 -26.78 -0.02
N LYS A 53 1.96 -27.79 -0.38
CA LYS A 53 0.51 -27.60 -0.57
C LYS A 53 -0.12 -27.35 0.79
N THR A 54 -0.61 -26.14 1.02
CA THR A 54 -1.44 -25.83 2.19
C THR A 54 -2.85 -26.33 1.94
N LYS A 55 -3.50 -26.92 2.96
CA LYS A 55 -4.94 -27.23 2.92
C LYS A 55 -5.82 -26.00 3.11
N GLU A 56 -5.21 -24.86 3.47
CA GLU A 56 -5.91 -23.60 3.66
C GLU A 56 -6.44 -23.05 2.32
N SER A 57 -7.66 -22.53 2.36
CA SER A 57 -8.31 -21.87 1.22
C SER A 57 -7.59 -20.58 0.83
N PHE A 58 -7.17 -19.81 1.83
CA PHE A 58 -6.42 -18.55 1.70
C PHE A 58 -4.98 -18.78 1.22
N PHE A 59 -4.52 -17.91 0.32
CA PHE A 59 -3.14 -17.94 -0.16
C PHE A 59 -2.26 -17.01 0.70
N TYR A 60 -1.16 -17.55 1.21
CA TYR A 60 -0.12 -16.80 1.92
C TYR A 60 1.26 -17.47 1.73
N VAL A 61 2.33 -16.78 2.08
CA VAL A 61 3.70 -17.26 1.99
C VAL A 61 4.31 -17.21 3.39
N PRO A 62 4.59 -18.34 4.05
CA PRO A 62 5.27 -18.31 5.34
C PRO A 62 6.56 -17.52 5.24
N LYS A 63 6.81 -16.60 6.18
CA LYS A 63 7.96 -15.69 6.12
C LYS A 63 9.30 -16.42 5.94
N ALA A 64 9.49 -17.53 6.66
CA ALA A 64 10.67 -18.41 6.55
C ALA A 64 10.87 -19.06 5.16
N ARG A 65 9.85 -19.03 4.30
CA ARG A 65 9.87 -19.55 2.93
C ARG A 65 9.76 -18.46 1.87
N ALA A 66 9.75 -17.18 2.25
CA ALA A 66 9.56 -16.07 1.32
C ALA A 66 10.66 -16.00 0.25
N ALA A 67 11.95 -16.07 0.61
CA ALA A 67 13.05 -16.00 -0.36
C ALA A 67 13.02 -17.12 -1.42
N PRO A 68 12.93 -18.43 -1.06
CA PRO A 68 12.82 -19.49 -2.07
C PRO A 68 11.52 -19.42 -2.87
N PHE A 69 10.43 -18.90 -2.28
CA PHE A 69 9.20 -18.63 -3.01
C PHE A 69 9.39 -17.54 -4.07
N MET A 70 10.04 -16.43 -3.74
CA MET A 70 10.31 -15.33 -4.69
C MET A 70 11.15 -15.82 -5.87
N LYS A 71 12.20 -16.61 -5.62
CA LYS A 71 13.01 -17.22 -6.69
C LYS A 71 12.18 -18.09 -7.63
N LYS A 72 11.32 -18.95 -7.07
CA LYS A 72 10.45 -19.83 -7.86
C LYS A 72 9.40 -19.04 -8.63
N PHE A 73 8.80 -18.03 -8.02
CA PHE A 73 7.86 -17.14 -8.70
C PHE A 73 8.52 -16.44 -9.89
N THR A 74 9.73 -15.88 -9.74
CA THR A 74 10.45 -15.24 -10.84
C THR A 74 10.75 -16.22 -11.99
N ALA A 75 11.04 -17.48 -11.69
CA ALA A 75 11.24 -18.49 -12.72
C ALA A 75 9.94 -18.84 -13.44
N GLU A 76 8.86 -19.11 -12.70
CA GLU A 76 7.55 -19.48 -13.26
C GLU A 76 6.90 -18.32 -14.02
N SER A 77 7.01 -17.07 -13.52
CA SER A 77 6.40 -15.89 -14.15
C SER A 77 7.00 -15.56 -15.53
N ARG A 78 8.26 -15.97 -15.77
CA ARG A 78 8.92 -15.83 -17.08
C ARG A 78 8.38 -16.84 -18.09
N LEU A 79 8.05 -18.05 -17.62
CA LEU A 79 7.55 -19.15 -18.46
C LEU A 79 6.05 -19.00 -18.74
N GLU A 80 5.29 -18.56 -17.75
CA GLU A 80 3.84 -18.44 -17.81
C GLU A 80 3.43 -17.15 -18.55
N GLY A 81 3.07 -17.27 -19.83
CA GLY A 81 2.66 -16.15 -20.67
C GLY A 81 1.35 -15.49 -20.23
N SER A 82 0.45 -16.24 -19.58
CA SER A 82 -0.91 -15.80 -19.28
C SER A 82 -1.02 -14.75 -18.17
N TYR A 83 0.04 -14.55 -17.38
CA TYR A 83 0.08 -13.57 -16.28
C TYR A 83 1.23 -12.57 -16.43
N LYS A 84 1.50 -12.17 -17.67
CA LYS A 84 2.38 -11.04 -17.99
C LYS A 84 1.58 -9.74 -17.87
N LEU A 85 2.21 -8.72 -17.29
CA LEU A 85 1.66 -7.38 -17.33
C LEU A 85 1.77 -6.84 -18.76
N PRO A 86 0.83 -5.98 -19.21
CA PRO A 86 0.87 -5.40 -20.55
C PRO A 86 2.21 -4.74 -20.88
N THR A 87 2.65 -4.88 -22.12
CA THR A 87 3.84 -4.20 -22.64
C THR A 87 3.53 -2.72 -22.83
N GLY A 88 4.27 -1.83 -22.17
CA GLY A 88 4.04 -0.38 -22.20
C GLY A 88 4.59 0.32 -20.97
N SER A 89 4.50 1.66 -20.94
CA SER A 89 5.02 2.47 -19.82
C SER A 89 4.43 1.99 -18.49
N PRO A 90 5.28 1.64 -17.49
CA PRO A 90 4.81 1.32 -16.15
C PRO A 90 3.98 2.43 -15.51
N ASP A 91 4.25 3.69 -15.86
CA ASP A 91 3.60 4.85 -15.24
C ASP A 91 2.09 4.85 -15.46
N VAL A 92 1.62 4.49 -16.66
CA VAL A 92 0.18 4.40 -16.95
C VAL A 92 -0.48 3.38 -16.03
N ARG A 93 0.16 2.22 -15.83
CA ARG A 93 -0.33 1.19 -14.90
C ARG A 93 -0.25 1.65 -13.45
N TYR A 94 0.79 2.37 -13.06
CA TYR A 94 0.97 2.88 -11.70
C TYR A 94 -0.07 3.92 -11.33
N VAL A 95 -0.44 4.82 -12.25
CA VAL A 95 -1.60 5.71 -12.07
C VAL A 95 -2.83 4.87 -11.76
N ARG A 96 -3.07 3.81 -12.54
CA ARG A 96 -4.27 2.99 -12.38
C ARG A 96 -4.28 2.17 -11.09
N TYR A 97 -3.16 1.57 -10.72
CA TYR A 97 -3.02 0.82 -9.46
C TYR A 97 -3.23 1.73 -8.26
N TYR A 98 -2.70 2.95 -8.30
CA TYR A 98 -2.90 3.93 -7.26
C TYR A 98 -4.38 4.31 -7.09
N GLU A 99 -5.09 4.59 -8.19
CA GLU A 99 -6.52 4.89 -8.16
C GLU A 99 -7.35 3.74 -7.57
N ILE A 100 -7.08 2.52 -8.03
CA ILE A 100 -7.77 1.30 -7.56
C ILE A 100 -7.56 1.12 -6.05
N LEU A 101 -6.32 1.21 -5.58
CA LEU A 101 -6.01 1.06 -4.16
C LEU A 101 -6.65 2.19 -3.32
N LEU A 102 -6.66 3.42 -3.84
CA LEU A 102 -7.30 4.54 -3.15
C LEU A 102 -8.81 4.34 -3.03
N GLN A 103 -9.47 3.90 -4.10
CA GLN A 103 -10.90 3.61 -4.12
C GLN A 103 -11.24 2.41 -3.22
N ILE A 104 -10.44 1.34 -3.22
CA ILE A 104 -10.58 0.23 -2.26
C ILE A 104 -10.42 0.74 -0.82
N SER A 105 -9.41 1.58 -0.55
CA SER A 105 -9.19 2.14 0.78
C SER A 105 -10.37 3.02 1.22
N ASN A 106 -10.93 3.84 0.33
CA ASN A 106 -12.07 4.69 0.64
C ASN A 106 -13.35 3.88 0.89
N ASN A 107 -13.64 2.91 0.01
CA ASN A 107 -14.92 2.20 0.00
C ASN A 107 -14.95 1.01 0.96
N ARG A 108 -13.80 0.36 1.19
CA ARG A 108 -13.72 -0.87 1.99
C ARG A 108 -12.99 -0.66 3.31
N ILE A 109 -11.92 0.11 3.37
CA ILE A 109 -11.26 0.35 4.67
C ILE A 109 -12.04 1.43 5.42
N GLY A 110 -12.22 2.63 4.83
CA GLY A 110 -12.91 3.73 5.53
C GLY A 110 -12.02 4.44 6.54
N LEU A 111 -10.74 4.64 6.22
CA LEU A 111 -9.77 5.36 7.09
C LEU A 111 -10.20 6.78 7.47
N GLY A 112 -10.99 7.44 6.62
CA GLY A 112 -11.39 8.84 6.81
C GLY A 112 -12.09 9.13 8.13
N GLU A 113 -12.82 8.17 8.67
CA GLU A 113 -13.59 8.30 9.91
C GLU A 113 -12.78 7.93 11.17
N HIS A 114 -11.59 7.36 10.98
CA HIS A 114 -10.77 6.83 12.06
C HIS A 114 -9.92 7.92 12.72
N SER A 115 -10.06 8.12 14.04
CA SER A 115 -9.41 9.24 14.76
C SER A 115 -7.89 9.34 14.56
N PRO A 116 -7.10 8.26 14.63
CA PRO A 116 -5.67 8.30 14.32
C PRO A 116 -5.36 8.87 12.94
N PHE A 117 -6.18 8.58 11.93
CA PHE A 117 -6.02 9.15 10.61
C PHE A 117 -6.52 10.60 10.57
N SER A 118 -7.79 10.85 10.91
CA SER A 118 -8.43 12.15 10.74
C SER A 118 -7.87 13.23 11.68
N ILE A 119 -7.53 12.87 12.93
CA ILE A 119 -7.03 13.80 13.95
C ILE A 119 -5.50 13.77 14.01
N LYS A 120 -4.89 12.61 14.27
CA LYS A 120 -3.45 12.56 14.59
C LYS A 120 -2.55 12.80 13.37
N ILE A 121 -3.04 12.55 12.15
CA ILE A 121 -2.32 12.84 10.90
C ILE A 121 -2.93 14.07 10.23
N MET A 122 -4.17 13.96 9.73
CA MET A 122 -4.71 14.96 8.81
C MET A 122 -4.91 16.33 9.48
N LYS A 123 -5.57 16.39 10.64
CA LYS A 123 -5.73 17.66 11.38
C LYS A 123 -4.39 18.25 11.78
N ALA A 124 -3.47 17.45 12.32
CA ALA A 124 -2.14 17.91 12.72
C ALA A 124 -1.31 18.46 11.56
N MET A 125 -1.40 17.87 10.37
CA MET A 125 -0.74 18.38 9.16
C MET A 125 -1.39 19.67 8.66
N ARG A 126 -2.73 19.72 8.61
CA ARG A 126 -3.50 20.93 8.23
C ARG A 126 -3.15 22.13 9.10
N GLU A 127 -2.97 21.93 10.41
CA GLU A 127 -2.60 23.01 11.35
C GLU A 127 -1.18 23.56 11.09
N ARG A 128 -0.30 22.78 10.45
CA ARG A 128 1.08 23.17 10.14
C ARG A 128 1.23 23.86 8.79
N PHE A 129 0.40 23.52 7.81
CA PHE A 129 0.53 24.02 6.44
C PHE A 129 0.48 25.55 6.30
N PRO A 130 -0.42 26.30 6.97
CA PRO A 130 -0.48 27.76 6.82
C PRO A 130 0.86 28.44 7.13
N LYS A 131 1.50 28.06 8.25
CA LYS A 131 2.80 28.62 8.65
C LYS A 131 3.90 28.29 7.64
N LYS A 132 3.92 27.06 7.11
CA LYS A 132 4.93 26.64 6.13
C LYS A 132 4.75 27.33 4.79
N PHE A 133 3.51 27.51 4.39
CA PHE A 133 3.19 28.21 3.18
C PHE A 133 3.56 29.69 3.26
N GLU A 134 3.26 30.36 4.37
CA GLU A 134 3.67 31.75 4.61
C GLU A 134 5.21 31.88 4.51
N ILE A 135 5.96 30.92 5.06
CA ILE A 135 7.43 30.90 4.94
C ILE A 135 7.89 30.71 3.48
N ALA A 136 7.21 29.87 2.70
CA ALA A 136 7.61 29.56 1.33
C ALA A 136 7.23 30.62 0.29
N HIS A 137 6.07 31.26 0.46
CA HIS A 137 5.44 32.12 -0.56
C HIS A 137 4.98 33.50 -0.03
N GLY A 138 5.13 33.78 1.27
CA GLY A 138 4.57 34.97 1.90
C GLY A 138 3.04 34.90 2.07
N TRP A 139 2.41 36.05 2.34
CA TRP A 139 0.96 36.16 2.57
C TRP A 139 0.10 36.08 1.29
N SER A 140 0.72 35.95 0.12
CA SER A 140 0.08 36.14 -1.20
C SER A 140 -0.24 34.86 -1.96
N GLY A 141 -0.28 33.70 -1.30
CA GLY A 141 -0.45 32.44 -2.03
C GLY A 141 -1.88 31.90 -2.10
N ASP A 142 -2.06 30.96 -3.03
CA ASP A 142 -3.33 30.36 -3.41
C ASP A 142 -3.75 29.21 -2.47
N ALA A 143 -4.96 29.32 -1.88
CA ALA A 143 -5.54 28.28 -1.04
C ALA A 143 -5.64 26.90 -1.73
N GLN A 144 -5.67 26.87 -3.07
CA GLN A 144 -5.68 25.64 -3.85
C GLN A 144 -4.39 24.81 -3.69
N GLN A 145 -3.25 25.45 -3.43
CA GLN A 145 -1.98 24.76 -3.20
C GLN A 145 -1.96 24.02 -1.86
N TRP A 146 -2.68 24.53 -0.86
CA TRP A 146 -2.81 23.84 0.44
C TRP A 146 -3.60 22.56 0.29
N LYS A 147 -4.71 22.65 -0.45
CA LYS A 147 -5.59 21.52 -0.70
C LYS A 147 -4.87 20.39 -1.44
N SER A 148 -4.01 20.71 -2.41
CA SER A 148 -3.29 19.68 -3.16
C SER A 148 -2.22 18.94 -2.34
N VAL A 149 -1.53 19.63 -1.41
CA VAL A 149 -0.60 18.98 -0.47
C VAL A 149 -1.36 18.14 0.55
N GLU A 150 -2.52 18.61 1.01
CA GLU A 150 -3.39 17.86 1.89
C GLU A 150 -3.90 16.57 1.23
N GLU A 151 -4.45 16.67 0.01
CA GLU A 151 -4.88 15.52 -0.80
C GLU A 151 -3.71 14.55 -1.03
N PHE A 152 -2.50 15.05 -1.25
CA PHE A 152 -1.30 14.23 -1.37
C PHE A 152 -1.03 13.39 -0.11
N VAL A 153 -1.03 14.01 1.08
CA VAL A 153 -0.81 13.30 2.35
C VAL A 153 -1.94 12.29 2.60
N GLU A 154 -3.19 12.71 2.34
CA GLU A 154 -4.38 11.89 2.56
C GLU A 154 -4.33 10.60 1.74
N GLU A 155 -4.19 10.74 0.43
CA GLU A 155 -4.28 9.61 -0.49
C GLU A 155 -3.07 8.68 -0.36
N VAL A 156 -1.85 9.21 -0.23
CA VAL A 156 -0.64 8.38 -0.05
C VAL A 156 -0.73 7.58 1.24
N THR A 157 -1.25 8.17 2.33
CA THR A 157 -1.45 7.46 3.60
C THR A 157 -2.44 6.30 3.42
N LYS A 158 -3.58 6.55 2.76
CA LYS A 158 -4.61 5.54 2.51
C LYS A 158 -4.09 4.37 1.67
N VAL A 159 -3.43 4.67 0.55
CA VAL A 159 -2.86 3.67 -0.35
C VAL A 159 -1.75 2.88 0.35
N THR A 160 -0.84 3.55 1.05
CA THR A 160 0.26 2.90 1.77
C THR A 160 -0.28 1.96 2.85
N HIS A 161 -1.26 2.39 3.64
CA HIS A 161 -1.89 1.55 4.67
C HIS A 161 -2.48 0.28 4.06
N LEU A 162 -3.24 0.39 2.96
CA LEU A 162 -3.76 -0.79 2.27
C LEU A 162 -2.64 -1.72 1.78
N MET A 163 -1.53 -1.17 1.26
CA MET A 163 -0.36 -1.97 0.87
C MET A 163 0.33 -2.67 2.06
N MET A 164 0.35 -2.04 3.25
CA MET A 164 0.80 -2.70 4.48
C MET A 164 -0.11 -3.89 4.83
N LEU A 165 -1.43 -3.73 4.73
CA LEU A 165 -2.39 -4.83 4.94
C LEU A 165 -2.18 -5.96 3.94
N MET A 166 -1.99 -5.65 2.65
CA MET A 166 -1.65 -6.65 1.64
C MET A 166 -0.37 -7.40 2.00
N THR A 167 0.64 -6.70 2.51
CA THR A 167 1.93 -7.31 2.87
C THR A 167 1.78 -8.28 4.03
N LEU A 168 1.07 -7.87 5.08
CA LEU A 168 0.77 -8.74 6.21
C LEU A 168 -0.12 -9.92 5.81
N SER A 169 -1.10 -9.72 4.93
CA SER A 169 -1.95 -10.80 4.41
C SER A 169 -1.13 -11.79 3.58
N LEU A 170 -0.19 -11.29 2.75
CA LEU A 170 0.69 -12.14 1.96
C LEU A 170 1.56 -13.03 2.84
N PHE A 171 2.03 -12.54 3.99
CA PHE A 171 2.85 -13.34 4.90
C PHE A 171 2.06 -14.04 6.01
N LYS A 172 0.75 -13.74 6.14
CA LYS A 172 -0.11 -14.15 7.26
C LYS A 172 0.46 -13.70 8.61
N GLU A 173 0.94 -12.46 8.65
CA GLU A 173 1.58 -11.84 9.83
C GLU A 173 0.62 -10.87 10.55
N HIS A 174 -0.69 -10.98 10.29
CA HIS A 174 -1.72 -10.31 11.08
C HIS A 174 -1.94 -11.04 12.39
N GLU A 175 -2.27 -10.32 13.45
CA GLU A 175 -2.57 -10.92 14.75
C GLU A 175 -3.90 -11.68 14.70
N HIS A 176 -4.83 -11.16 13.91
CA HIS A 176 -6.18 -11.68 13.77
C HIS A 176 -6.58 -11.84 12.30
N GLN A 177 -7.58 -12.69 12.05
CA GLN A 177 -8.16 -12.83 10.71
C GLN A 177 -8.88 -11.56 10.26
N PHE A 178 -9.46 -10.80 11.19
CA PHE A 178 -10.20 -9.58 10.90
C PHE A 178 -9.40 -8.35 11.29
N LEU A 179 -9.50 -7.30 10.49
CA LEU A 179 -8.81 -6.04 10.75
C LEU A 179 -9.26 -5.43 12.07
N THR A 180 -8.30 -5.18 12.95
CA THR A 180 -8.54 -4.54 14.25
C THR A 180 -8.14 -3.08 14.28
N VAL A 181 -8.71 -2.33 15.23
CA VAL A 181 -8.31 -0.94 15.50
C VAL A 181 -6.84 -0.87 15.88
N HIS A 182 -6.33 -1.82 16.68
CA HIS A 182 -4.95 -1.83 17.12
C HIS A 182 -3.95 -1.95 15.96
N GLU A 183 -4.21 -2.85 15.00
CA GLU A 183 -3.37 -3.02 13.81
C GLU A 183 -3.34 -1.75 12.96
N VAL A 184 -4.49 -1.11 12.76
CA VAL A 184 -4.59 0.16 12.03
C VAL A 184 -3.85 1.28 12.77
N ASP A 185 -4.01 1.41 14.08
CA ASP A 185 -3.30 2.39 14.91
C ASP A 185 -1.78 2.25 14.77
N ASN A 186 -1.25 1.03 14.85
CA ASN A 186 0.18 0.77 14.75
C ASN A 186 0.73 1.17 13.37
N GLN A 187 0.03 0.82 12.29
CA GLN A 187 0.43 1.18 10.93
C GLN A 187 0.36 2.70 10.70
N LEU A 188 -0.72 3.34 11.14
CA LEU A 188 -0.88 4.80 11.01
C LEU A 188 0.12 5.58 11.86
N ASN A 189 0.51 5.08 13.04
CA ASN A 189 1.55 5.71 13.84
C ASN A 189 2.90 5.75 13.11
N PHE A 190 3.28 4.66 12.44
CA PHE A 190 4.48 4.67 11.60
C PHE A 190 4.38 5.72 10.48
N ILE A 191 3.25 5.78 9.76
CA ILE A 191 3.07 6.74 8.66
C ILE A 191 3.07 8.19 9.18
N LYS A 192 2.44 8.44 10.34
CA LYS A 192 2.42 9.75 11.02
C LYS A 192 3.83 10.22 11.36
N GLU A 193 4.62 9.38 12.00
CA GLU A 193 6.01 9.70 12.37
C GLU A 193 6.85 9.99 11.13
N LEU A 194 6.62 9.25 10.04
CA LEU A 194 7.26 9.51 8.76
C LEU A 194 6.90 10.91 8.23
N TRP A 195 5.62 11.27 8.18
CA TRP A 195 5.19 12.57 7.66
C TRP A 195 5.80 13.73 8.43
N PHE A 196 5.78 13.69 9.76
CA PHE A 196 6.35 14.76 10.59
C PHE A 196 7.86 14.85 10.42
N ARG A 197 8.56 13.71 10.40
CA ARG A 197 10.00 13.67 10.17
C ARG A 197 10.37 14.30 8.82
N LEU A 198 9.66 13.94 7.74
CA LEU A 198 9.93 14.48 6.40
C LEU A 198 9.57 15.97 6.31
N GLU A 199 8.49 16.40 6.95
CA GLU A 199 8.09 17.81 7.04
C GLU A 199 9.16 18.67 7.75
N GLU A 200 9.76 18.13 8.80
CA GLU A 200 10.87 18.75 9.55
C GLU A 200 12.21 18.70 8.81
N GLY A 201 12.27 18.08 7.62
CA GLY A 201 13.49 17.96 6.82
C GLY A 201 14.53 16.99 7.41
N GLN A 202 14.09 16.04 8.23
CA GLN A 202 14.95 15.03 8.84
C GLN A 202 15.01 13.78 7.95
N PHE A 203 16.16 13.53 7.34
CA PHE A 203 16.32 12.43 6.38
C PHE A 203 17.18 11.30 6.95
N VAL A 204 16.90 10.08 6.53
CA VAL A 204 17.75 8.92 6.83
C VAL A 204 18.92 8.96 5.85
N GLU A 205 20.13 8.80 6.38
CA GLU A 205 21.35 8.73 5.57
C GLU A 205 21.22 7.65 4.48
N GLY A 206 21.60 8.00 3.24
CA GLY A 206 21.46 7.13 2.08
C GLY A 206 20.07 7.05 1.43
N ARG A 207 19.02 7.69 2.01
CA ARG A 207 17.64 7.72 1.45
C ARG A 207 17.23 9.09 0.89
N THR A 208 18.20 9.99 0.73
CA THR A 208 17.99 11.42 0.50
C THR A 208 17.24 11.78 -0.78
N THR A 209 17.06 10.86 -1.74
CA THR A 209 16.53 11.18 -3.07
C THR A 209 15.01 11.32 -3.15
N TRP A 210 14.24 10.47 -2.46
CA TRP A 210 12.78 10.58 -2.43
C TRP A 210 12.28 11.35 -1.21
N GLU A 211 12.97 11.23 -0.07
CA GLU A 211 12.63 11.93 1.17
C GLU A 211 12.71 13.46 1.01
N SER A 212 13.75 13.95 0.32
CA SER A 212 13.88 15.39 0.01
C SER A 212 12.75 15.89 -0.87
N LYS A 213 12.37 15.14 -1.92
CA LYS A 213 11.26 15.49 -2.80
C LYS A 213 9.94 15.56 -2.05
N VAL A 214 9.69 14.63 -1.13
CA VAL A 214 8.50 14.67 -0.27
C VAL A 214 8.57 15.89 0.65
N SER A 215 9.69 16.15 1.30
CA SER A 215 9.90 17.35 2.12
C SER A 215 9.62 18.63 1.32
N ASP A 216 10.06 18.70 0.06
CA ASP A 216 9.80 19.85 -0.81
C ASP A 216 8.31 20.01 -1.11
N VAL A 217 7.57 18.91 -1.33
CA VAL A 217 6.11 18.97 -1.47
C VAL A 217 5.45 19.47 -0.18
N LEU A 218 5.81 18.91 0.97
CA LEU A 218 5.23 19.25 2.28
C LEU A 218 5.53 20.69 2.72
N ASN A 219 6.66 21.25 2.27
CA ASN A 219 7.10 22.61 2.58
C ASN A 219 6.83 23.59 1.44
N PHE A 220 6.02 23.22 0.43
CA PHE A 220 5.64 24.08 -0.70
C PHE A 220 6.84 24.61 -1.52
N LYS A 221 7.93 23.84 -1.57
CA LYS A 221 9.14 24.14 -2.35
C LYS A 221 9.19 23.40 -3.68
N ALA A 222 8.31 22.42 -3.89
CA ALA A 222 8.26 21.65 -5.13
C ALA A 222 7.87 22.55 -6.30
N LYS A 223 8.80 22.72 -7.25
CA LYS A 223 8.60 23.52 -8.47
C LYS A 223 8.02 22.72 -9.64
N ASP A 224 7.96 21.40 -9.49
CA ASP A 224 7.62 20.46 -10.55
C ASP A 224 6.28 19.80 -10.27
N SER A 225 5.33 19.94 -11.20
CA SER A 225 4.02 19.28 -11.10
C SER A 225 4.14 17.75 -11.15
N GLN A 226 5.22 17.20 -11.74
CA GLN A 226 5.49 15.76 -11.74
C GLN A 226 5.75 15.20 -10.33
N ALA A 227 6.25 16.03 -9.41
CA ALA A 227 6.51 15.67 -8.01
C ALA A 227 5.22 15.41 -7.20
N THR A 228 4.05 15.45 -7.85
CA THR A 228 2.76 15.08 -7.24
C THR A 228 1.91 14.18 -8.13
N SER A 229 2.44 13.70 -9.28
CA SER A 229 1.70 12.82 -10.19
C SER A 229 1.29 11.51 -9.52
N LYS A 230 0.15 10.91 -9.90
CA LYS A 230 -0.32 9.65 -9.31
C LYS A 230 0.67 8.49 -9.48
N ALA A 231 1.39 8.43 -10.61
CA ALA A 231 2.46 7.45 -10.81
C ALA A 231 3.60 7.63 -9.80
N TRP A 232 4.01 8.87 -9.56
CA TRP A 232 5.02 9.16 -8.54
C TRP A 232 4.52 8.86 -7.13
N ARG A 233 3.26 9.21 -6.80
CA ARG A 233 2.62 8.86 -5.52
C ARG A 233 2.59 7.35 -5.30
N TYR A 234 2.34 6.56 -6.34
CA TYR A 234 2.42 5.09 -6.27
C TYR A 234 3.84 4.60 -5.94
N GLY A 235 4.85 5.14 -6.65
CA GLY A 235 6.25 4.84 -6.37
C GLY A 235 6.66 5.23 -4.95
N LEU A 236 6.14 6.36 -4.44
CA LEU A 236 6.30 6.77 -3.05
C LEU A 236 5.68 5.77 -2.08
N CYS A 237 4.47 5.27 -2.33
CA CYS A 237 3.84 4.24 -1.49
C CYS A 237 4.72 2.98 -1.37
N HIS A 238 5.37 2.55 -2.47
CA HIS A 238 6.35 1.46 -2.44
C HIS A 238 7.59 1.78 -1.61
N ASN A 239 8.13 3.00 -1.70
CA ASN A 239 9.26 3.44 -0.86
C ASN A 239 8.89 3.42 0.62
N ILE A 240 7.73 3.96 0.99
CA ILE A 240 7.24 3.96 2.37
C ILE A 240 7.01 2.53 2.86
N LEU A 241 6.42 1.67 2.02
CA LEU A 241 6.20 0.26 2.36
C LEU A 241 7.52 -0.46 2.61
N ARG A 242 8.54 -0.27 1.77
CA ARG A 242 9.87 -0.85 1.97
C ARG A 242 10.45 -0.43 3.32
N ASP A 243 10.40 0.86 3.64
CA ASP A 243 10.91 1.40 4.89
C ASP A 243 10.19 0.80 6.11
N TRP A 244 8.86 0.66 6.03
CA TRP A 244 8.07 -0.01 7.05
C TRP A 244 8.44 -1.50 7.18
N MET A 245 8.57 -2.21 6.06
CA MET A 245 8.95 -3.63 6.04
C MET A 245 10.32 -3.85 6.66
N GLU A 246 11.30 -2.98 6.39
CA GLU A 246 12.62 -3.05 7.00
C GLU A 246 12.58 -2.90 8.51
N LYS A 247 11.85 -1.90 9.03
CA LYS A 247 11.70 -1.69 10.48
C LYS A 247 11.01 -2.86 11.19
N ASN A 248 10.13 -3.56 10.49
CA ASN A 248 9.35 -4.67 11.04
C ASN A 248 9.93 -6.06 10.71
N ASN A 249 11.17 -6.14 10.20
CA ASN A 249 11.81 -7.40 9.80
C ASN A 249 11.02 -8.22 8.74
N LEU A 250 10.22 -7.52 7.92
CA LEU A 250 9.42 -8.07 6.84
C LEU A 250 10.13 -8.01 5.48
N SER A 251 11.34 -7.44 5.38
CA SER A 251 12.16 -7.52 4.16
C SER A 251 12.48 -8.97 3.79
N ILE A 252 12.51 -9.28 2.49
CA ILE A 252 12.77 -10.64 1.99
C ILE A 252 14.21 -10.72 1.52
N LYS A 253 15.04 -11.34 2.33
CA LYS A 253 16.48 -11.50 2.07
C LYS A 253 16.80 -12.98 1.94
N ASP A 254 17.75 -13.32 1.07
CA ASP A 254 18.35 -14.65 1.06
C ASP A 254 19.18 -14.90 2.33
N ILE A 255 19.61 -16.16 2.52
CA ILE A 255 20.43 -16.59 3.66
C ILE A 255 21.73 -15.77 3.74
N ASP A 256 22.30 -15.43 2.58
CA ASP A 256 23.50 -14.60 2.47
C ASP A 256 23.27 -13.12 2.79
N ARG A 257 22.01 -12.70 2.95
CA ARG A 257 21.53 -11.32 3.15
C ARG A 257 21.93 -10.32 2.06
N ASN A 258 22.57 -10.77 0.98
CA ASN A 258 23.05 -9.93 -0.12
C ASN A 258 21.98 -9.78 -1.20
N THR A 259 21.14 -10.80 -1.39
CA THR A 259 20.03 -10.73 -2.36
C THR A 259 18.74 -10.31 -1.66
N ILE A 260 18.21 -9.15 -2.05
CA ILE A 260 16.91 -8.64 -1.58
C ILE A 260 15.88 -8.82 -2.70
N HIS A 261 14.75 -9.45 -2.39
CA HIS A 261 13.70 -9.78 -3.36
C HIS A 261 12.64 -8.66 -3.51
N GLU A 262 13.05 -7.39 -3.35
CA GLU A 262 12.14 -6.22 -3.39
C GLU A 262 11.41 -6.09 -4.72
N VAL A 263 12.12 -6.21 -5.83
CA VAL A 263 11.53 -6.10 -7.18
C VAL A 263 10.49 -7.19 -7.40
N THR A 264 10.81 -8.44 -7.03
CA THR A 264 9.89 -9.57 -7.17
C THR A 264 8.66 -9.41 -6.27
N PHE A 265 8.85 -8.93 -5.04
CA PHE A 265 7.75 -8.65 -4.12
C PHE A 265 6.81 -7.57 -4.68
N ALA A 266 7.37 -6.45 -5.16
CA ALA A 266 6.58 -5.39 -5.79
C ALA A 266 5.84 -5.90 -7.04
N GLU A 267 6.47 -6.76 -7.86
CA GLU A 267 5.81 -7.40 -9.01
C GLU A 267 4.60 -8.24 -8.58
N ILE A 268 4.71 -9.01 -7.49
CA ILE A 268 3.58 -9.80 -6.97
C ILE A 268 2.45 -8.89 -6.55
N LEU A 269 2.71 -7.85 -5.74
CA LEU A 269 1.67 -6.91 -5.32
C LEU A 269 1.00 -6.25 -6.53
N ASN A 270 1.79 -5.78 -7.50
CA ASN A 270 1.28 -5.19 -8.74
C ASN A 270 0.38 -6.16 -9.51
N LYS A 271 0.78 -7.42 -9.64
CA LYS A 271 -0.03 -8.44 -10.33
C LYS A 271 -1.29 -8.83 -9.55
N MET A 272 -1.24 -8.83 -8.22
CA MET A 272 -2.43 -9.03 -7.39
C MET A 272 -3.46 -7.92 -7.64
N ILE A 273 -3.01 -6.66 -7.67
CA ILE A 273 -3.88 -5.51 -7.99
C ILE A 273 -4.41 -5.62 -9.42
N HIS A 274 -3.51 -5.88 -10.38
CA HIS A 274 -3.83 -5.95 -11.80
C HIS A 274 -4.86 -7.03 -12.11
N PHE A 275 -4.58 -8.30 -11.78
CA PHE A 275 -5.49 -9.40 -12.09
C PHE A 275 -6.72 -9.40 -11.18
N GLY A 276 -6.63 -8.81 -9.98
CA GLY A 276 -7.77 -8.52 -9.11
C GLY A 276 -8.72 -7.46 -9.66
N ASN A 277 -8.30 -6.68 -10.65
CA ASN A 277 -9.08 -5.59 -11.23
C ASN A 277 -8.90 -5.53 -12.76
N TYR A 278 -8.78 -6.70 -13.39
CA TYR A 278 -8.33 -6.86 -14.78
C TYR A 278 -9.08 -5.95 -15.75
N LYS A 279 -10.42 -5.96 -15.74
CA LYS A 279 -11.22 -5.08 -16.60
C LYS A 279 -11.00 -3.61 -16.32
N ALA A 280 -10.88 -3.22 -15.06
CA ALA A 280 -10.69 -1.83 -14.69
C ALA A 280 -9.33 -1.31 -15.18
N VAL A 281 -8.32 -2.16 -15.29
CA VAL A 281 -6.99 -1.81 -15.81
C VAL A 281 -6.95 -1.84 -17.33
N GLU A 282 -7.56 -2.84 -17.96
CA GLU A 282 -7.50 -3.04 -19.42
C GLU A 282 -8.52 -2.18 -20.22
N ALA A 283 -9.59 -1.65 -19.59
CA ALA A 283 -10.59 -0.84 -20.28
C ALA A 283 -10.10 0.54 -20.78
N THR A 284 -8.85 0.90 -20.50
CA THR A 284 -8.21 2.17 -20.89
C THR A 284 -7.03 1.98 -21.84
N GLY A 285 -6.84 0.77 -22.37
CA GLY A 285 -5.81 0.42 -23.36
C GLY A 285 -6.28 0.53 -24.81
#